data_AF-A0A0F9M5H0-F1
#
_entry.id   AF-A0A0F9M5H0-F1
#
_cell.length_a   1.000
_cell.length_b   1.000
_cell.length_c   1.000
_cell.angle_alpha   90.00
_cell.angle_beta   90.00
_cell.angle_gamma   90.00
#
_symmetry.space_group_name_H-M   'P 1'
#
loop_
_entity.id
_entity.type
_entity.pdbx_description
1 polymer ?
#
loop_
_entity_poly.entity_id
_entity_poly.type
_entity_poly.pdbx_seq_one_letter_code
_entity_poly.pdbx_strand_id
1 'polypeptide(L)' 'MGTRYILTVICPICKTEDSDVYYAPTCNFTTHTCSSCKHIVDLEKYTGISYEDASNATEIGAIVDSFLEERW' A
#
# COMPACT_ATOMS: atom_id res chain seq x y z
N MET A 1 -13.97 -9.41 9.88
CA MET A 1 -13.35 -8.07 10.02
C MET A 1 -12.21 -8.04 9.01
N GLY A 2 -12.20 -7.10 8.06
CA GLY A 2 -11.17 -7.05 7.01
C GLY A 2 -9.83 -6.57 7.56
N THR A 3 -8.74 -7.21 7.15
CA THR A 3 -7.38 -6.86 7.56
C THR A 3 -6.94 -5.58 6.85
N ARG A 4 -6.23 -4.72 7.57
CA ARG A 4 -5.82 -3.39 7.10
C ARG A 4 -4.35 -3.21 7.39
N TYR A 5 -3.64 -2.64 6.43
CA TYR A 5 -2.21 -2.37 6.50
C TYR A 5 -1.96 -0.88 6.46
N ILE A 6 -0.92 -0.47 7.17
CA ILE A 6 -0.46 0.90 7.19
C ILE A 6 0.87 0.94 6.45
N LEU A 7 0.91 1.68 5.35
CA LEU A 7 2.07 1.79 4.46
C LEU A 7 2.67 3.18 4.53
N THR A 8 3.96 3.27 4.21
CA THR A 8 4.61 4.53 3.87
C THR A 8 4.73 4.61 2.36
N VAL A 9 4.05 5.58 1.74
CA VAL A 9 3.96 5.70 0.29
C VAL A 9 4.65 6.99 -0.13
N ILE A 10 5.67 6.85 -0.97
CA ILE A 10 6.34 7.99 -1.58
C ILE A 10 5.66 8.26 -2.92
N CYS A 11 5.06 9.45 -3.05
CA CYS A 11 4.40 9.87 -4.27
C CYS A 11 5.39 9.85 -5.45
N PRO A 12 5.08 9.15 -6.56
CA PRO A 12 6.00 9.06 -7.69
C PRO A 12 6.21 10.41 -8.39
N ILE A 13 5.24 11.33 -8.30
CA ILE A 13 5.24 12.63 -8.97
C ILE A 13 6.03 13.68 -8.17
N CYS A 14 5.60 13.95 -6.94
CA CYS A 14 6.16 15.03 -6.13
C CYS A 14 7.20 14.55 -5.09
N LYS A 15 7.41 13.24 -4.97
CA LYS A 15 8.32 12.61 -4.00
C LYS A 15 7.98 12.91 -2.53
N THR A 16 6.81 13.47 -2.25
CA THR A 16 6.29 13.57 -0.88
C THR A 16 6.09 12.18 -0.31
N GLU A 17 6.57 11.98 0.90
CA GLU A 17 6.35 10.78 1.69
C GLU A 17 5.07 10.97 2.52
N ASP A 18 4.07 10.15 2.24
CA ASP A 18 2.87 10.01 3.06
C ASP A 18 3.07 8.75 3.92
N SER A 19 3.37 8.95 5.20
CA SER A 19 3.29 7.90 6.22
C SER A 19 1.81 7.67 6.59
N ASP A 20 1.49 6.51 7.15
CA ASP A 20 0.13 6.18 7.62
C ASP A 20 -0.93 5.92 6.52
N VAL A 21 -0.50 5.44 5.36
CA VAL A 21 -1.40 5.16 4.24
C VAL A 21 -2.16 3.85 4.44
N TYR A 22 -3.49 3.95 4.44
CA TYR A 22 -4.37 2.80 4.55
C TYR A 22 -4.39 1.95 3.28
N TYR A 23 -3.98 0.69 3.40
CA TYR A 23 -4.07 -0.31 2.34
C TYR A 23 -4.92 -1.50 2.80
N ALA A 24 -6.02 -1.76 2.08
CA ALA A 24 -6.89 -2.90 2.34
C ALA A 24 -7.44 -3.44 1.01
N PRO A 25 -6.71 -4.33 0.32
CA PRO A 25 -7.10 -4.85 -0.99
C PRO A 25 -8.38 -5.70 -0.91
N THR A 26 -8.60 -6.43 0.19
CA THR A 26 -9.85 -7.17 0.47
C THR A 26 -11.09 -6.26 0.53
N CYS A 27 -10.89 -4.98 0.79
CA CYS A 27 -11.95 -3.99 0.92
C CYS A 27 -11.95 -2.98 -0.24
N ASN A 28 -11.19 -3.27 -1.31
CA ASN A 28 -11.05 -2.41 -2.48
C ASN A 28 -10.43 -1.03 -2.16
N PHE A 29 -9.71 -0.91 -1.03
CA PHE A 29 -8.90 0.25 -0.68
C PHE A 29 -7.46 0.02 -1.14
N THR A 30 -7.26 0.15 -2.45
CA THR A 30 -5.97 -0.04 -3.14
C THR A 30 -5.46 1.25 -3.75
N THR A 31 -6.06 2.39 -3.46
CA THR A 31 -5.64 3.69 -4.00
C THR A 31 -5.45 4.69 -2.87
N HIS A 32 -4.45 5.56 -3.02
CA HIS A 32 -4.13 6.62 -2.09
C HIS A 32 -3.93 7.94 -2.83
N THR A 33 -4.59 8.99 -2.37
CA THR A 33 -4.41 10.33 -2.91
C THR A 33 -3.30 11.03 -2.16
N CYS A 34 -2.19 11.35 -2.84
CA CYS A 34 -1.07 12.07 -2.25
C CYS A 34 -1.52 13.42 -1.68
N SER A 35 -1.14 13.71 -0.44
CA SER A 35 -1.56 14.92 0.28
C SER A 35 -1.03 16.21 -0.35
N SER A 36 0.13 16.16 -1.02
CA SER A 36 0.78 17.34 -1.59
C SER A 36 0.29 17.69 -2.99
N CYS A 37 0.32 16.74 -3.93
CA CYS A 37 0.01 16.99 -5.34
C CYS A 37 -1.38 16.51 -5.76
N LYS A 38 -2.14 15.87 -4.85
CA LYS A 38 -3.46 15.26 -5.11
C LYS A 38 -3.45 14.21 -6.21
N HIS A 39 -2.28 13.71 -6.59
CA HIS A 39 -2.15 12.60 -7.52
C HIS A 39 -2.63 11.30 -6.85
N ILE A 40 -3.40 10.51 -7.58
CA ILE A 40 -3.89 9.22 -7.12
C ILE A 40 -2.79 8.19 -7.39
N VAL A 41 -2.20 7.68 -6.31
CA VAL A 41 -1.24 6.59 -6.31
C VAL A 41 -2.01 5.28 -6.18
N ASP A 42 -1.75 4.36 -7.10
CA ASP A 42 -2.28 3.01 -7.03
C ASP A 42 -1.37 2.18 -6.11
N LEU A 43 -1.87 1.83 -4.93
CA LEU A 43 -1.13 1.12 -3.88
C LEU A 43 -0.84 -0.32 -4.28
N GLU A 44 -1.76 -0.99 -4.98
CA GLU A 44 -1.54 -2.34 -5.50
C GLU A 44 -0.37 -2.37 -6.48
N LYS A 45 -0.30 -1.41 -7.41
CA LYS A 45 0.87 -1.25 -8.28
C LYS A 45 2.12 -0.76 -7.54
N TYR A 46 1.95 0.04 -6.50
CA TYR A 46 3.07 0.60 -5.74
C TYR A 46 3.78 -0.47 -4.92
N THR A 47 3.02 -1.34 -4.26
CA THR A 47 3.55 -2.46 -3.48
C THR A 47 3.76 -3.72 -4.32
N GLY A 48 3.11 -3.81 -5.48
CA GLY A 48 3.07 -5.02 -6.30
C GLY A 48 2.18 -6.12 -5.70
N ILE A 49 1.32 -5.79 -4.73
CA ILE A 49 0.51 -6.75 -3.99
C ILE A 49 -0.93 -6.65 -4.47
N SER A 50 -1.42 -7.71 -5.10
CA SER A 50 -2.83 -7.86 -5.46
C SER A 50 -3.50 -8.86 -4.51
N TYR A 51 -4.82 -8.75 -4.30
CA TYR A 51 -5.55 -9.78 -3.56
C TYR A 51 -5.52 -11.14 -4.26
N GLU A 52 -5.38 -11.16 -5.59
CA GLU A 52 -5.25 -12.41 -6.34
C GLU A 52 -3.89 -13.09 -6.12
N ASP A 53 -2.82 -12.31 -5.94
CA ASP A 53 -1.48 -12.81 -5.61
C ASP A 53 -1.39 -13.32 -4.17
N ALA A 54 -2.16 -12.72 -3.26
CA ALA A 54 -2.19 -13.10 -1.85
C ALA A 54 -3.53 -13.74 -1.51
N SER A 55 -3.56 -15.08 -1.52
CA SER A 55 -4.77 -15.90 -1.35
C SER A 55 -5.50 -15.68 -0.02
N ASN A 56 -4.86 -15.03 0.96
CA ASN A 56 -5.44 -14.67 2.23
C ASN A 56 -4.77 -13.42 2.84
N ALA A 57 -5.44 -12.85 3.83
CA ALA A 57 -4.93 -11.68 4.54
C ALA A 57 -3.54 -11.90 5.16
N THR A 58 -3.24 -13.09 5.68
CA THR A 58 -1.94 -13.36 6.33
C THR A 58 -0.77 -13.20 5.35
N GLU A 59 -0.94 -13.67 4.10
CA GLU A 59 0.06 -13.50 3.04
C GLU A 59 0.24 -12.02 2.68
N ILE A 60 -0.84 -11.24 2.58
CA ILE A 60 -0.75 -9.79 2.34
C ILE A 60 0.08 -9.11 3.43
N GLY A 61 -0.12 -9.50 4.70
CA GLY A 61 0.61 -8.95 5.83
C GLY A 61 2.10 -9.26 5.77
N ALA A 62 2.46 -10.50 5.44
CA ALA A 62 3.86 -10.89 5.29
C ALA A 62 4.55 -10.15 4.14
N ILE A 63 3.86 -9.94 3.00
CA ILE A 63 4.45 -9.24 1.85
C ILE A 63 4.60 -7.75 2.14
N VAL A 64 3.59 -7.13 2.79
CA VAL A 64 3.68 -5.73 3.22
C VAL A 64 4.85 -5.51 4.18
N ASP A 65 5.00 -6.39 5.18
CA ASP A 65 6.07 -6.33 6.17
C ASP A 65 7.46 -6.47 5.49
N SER A 66 7.60 -7.45 4.60
CA SER A 66 8.84 -7.66 3.82
C SER A 66 9.20 -6.46 2.93
N PHE A 67 8.19 -5.79 2.34
CA PHE A 67 8.41 -4.58 1.53
C PHE A 67 8.89 -3.37 2.36
N LEU A 68 8.56 -3.34 3.66
CA LEU A 68 9.06 -2.33 4.59
C LEU A 68 10.49 -2.65 5.07
N GLU A 69 10.84 -3.94 5.22
CA GLU A 69 12.18 -4.38 5.63
C GLU A 69 13.24 -4.25 4.53
N GLU A 70 12.91 -4.51 3.25
CA GLU A 70 13.86 -4.38 2.13
C GLU A 70 14.27 -2.93 1.79
N ARG A 71 13.70 -1.94 2.49
CA ARG A 71 13.91 -0.51 2.22
C ARG A 71 14.85 0.20 3.21
N TRP A 72 15.64 -0.56 3.98
CA TRP A 72 16.70 -0.07 4.89
C TRP A 72 18.11 -0.40 4.41
#